data_AF-A0A9D5V9K1-F1
#
_entry.id   AF-A0A9D5V9K1-F1
#
_cell.length_a   1.000
_cell.length_b   1.000
_cell.length_c   1.000
_cell.angle_alpha   90.00
_cell.angle_beta   90.00
_cell.angle_gamma   90.00
#
_symmetry.space_group_name_H-M   'P 1'
#
loop_
_entity.id
_entity.type
_entity.pdbx_description
1 polymer ?
#
loop_
_entity_poly.entity_id
_entity_poly.type
_entity_poly.pdbx_seq_one_letter_code
_entity_poly.pdbx_strand_id
1 'polypeptide(L)'
;MNATKIPAIGEPFGGGFFAGLYYENGVRHALIVAPKVEGQADSLKWGERGETEARSLIDGLANTHALGDDHPAAKFCRDLRIGGFDDWHLPALDQMSVLRANLTPEDDHVPVQTVAEVFKGGGSEAFDIDELYWTSTEWSSGVAWVQYFSYGNQLSLDKDWSLRGRAVRKCPI
;
A
#
# COMPACT_ATOMS: atom_id res chain seq x y z
N MET A 1 -21.99 -14.71 -15.68
CA MET A 1 -20.83 -13.94 -15.18
C MET A 1 -19.94 -14.94 -14.45
N ASN A 2 -18.70 -15.15 -14.88
CA ASN A 2 -17.75 -15.94 -14.09
C ASN A 2 -17.38 -15.08 -12.88
N ALA A 3 -17.72 -15.52 -11.68
CA ALA A 3 -17.25 -14.89 -10.47
C ALA A 3 -15.72 -14.92 -10.48
N THR A 4 -15.08 -13.76 -10.33
CA THR A 4 -13.63 -13.68 -10.15
C THR A 4 -13.27 -14.51 -8.93
N LYS A 5 -12.50 -15.59 -9.13
CA LYS A 5 -12.05 -16.42 -8.01
C LYS A 5 -11.05 -15.61 -7.19
N ILE A 6 -11.42 -15.30 -5.95
CA ILE A 6 -10.55 -14.64 -4.98
C ILE A 6 -9.51 -15.66 -4.51
N PRO A 7 -8.20 -15.39 -4.66
CA PRO A 7 -7.15 -16.30 -4.23
C PRO A 7 -6.89 -16.17 -2.72
N ALA A 8 -5.98 -16.99 -2.18
CA ALA A 8 -5.57 -16.85 -0.78
C ALA A 8 -4.70 -15.59 -0.58
N ILE A 9 -4.64 -15.08 0.65
CA ILE A 9 -3.75 -13.96 0.99
C ILE A 9 -2.31 -14.30 0.61
N GLY A 10 -1.65 -13.37 -0.09
CA GLY A 10 -0.28 -13.50 -0.56
C GLY A 10 -0.11 -14.30 -1.85
N GLU A 11 -1.18 -14.85 -2.45
CA GLU A 11 -1.10 -15.52 -3.75
C GLU A 11 -1.13 -14.51 -4.92
N PRO A 12 -0.53 -14.85 -6.08
CA PRO A 12 -0.54 -14.00 -7.26
C PRO A 12 -1.95 -13.64 -7.74
N PHE A 13 -2.19 -12.35 -7.97
CA PHE A 13 -3.47 -11.82 -8.45
C PHE A 13 -3.28 -10.46 -9.12
N GLY A 14 -3.89 -10.25 -10.29
CA GLY A 14 -3.95 -8.93 -10.93
C GLY A 14 -2.59 -8.25 -11.14
N GLY A 15 -1.54 -9.01 -11.48
CA GLY A 15 -0.19 -8.47 -11.70
C GLY A 15 0.64 -8.25 -10.44
N GLY A 16 0.09 -8.52 -9.25
CA GLY A 16 0.80 -8.52 -7.98
C GLY A 16 0.32 -9.66 -7.10
N PHE A 17 0.13 -9.38 -5.81
CA PHE A 17 -0.31 -10.36 -4.83
C PHE A 17 -1.58 -9.90 -4.12
N PHE A 18 -2.52 -10.81 -3.91
CA PHE A 18 -3.76 -10.51 -3.23
C PHE A 18 -3.50 -10.25 -1.74
N ALA A 19 -3.83 -9.04 -1.29
CA ALA A 19 -3.57 -8.62 0.08
C ALA A 19 -4.81 -8.62 0.98
N GLY A 20 -6.00 -8.74 0.41
CA GLY A 20 -7.26 -8.79 1.17
C GLY A 20 -8.38 -8.01 0.52
N LEU A 21 -9.51 -7.95 1.23
CA LEU A 21 -10.71 -7.25 0.78
C LEU A 21 -10.95 -5.99 1.61
N TYR A 22 -11.47 -4.96 0.95
CA TYR A 22 -11.98 -3.77 1.61
C TYR A 22 -13.20 -3.22 0.87
N TYR A 23 -13.93 -2.31 1.51
CA TYR A 23 -15.09 -1.66 0.91
C TYR A 23 -14.78 -0.19 0.66
N GLU A 24 -15.14 0.29 -0.52
CA GLU A 24 -15.07 1.69 -0.90
C GLU A 24 -16.45 2.08 -1.45
N ASN A 25 -17.12 3.04 -0.82
CA ASN A 25 -18.47 3.47 -1.20
C ASN A 25 -19.48 2.30 -1.34
N GLY A 26 -19.36 1.28 -0.48
CA GLY A 26 -20.20 0.08 -0.51
C GLY A 26 -19.83 -0.95 -1.58
N VAL A 27 -18.84 -0.66 -2.44
CA VAL A 27 -18.31 -1.60 -3.43
C VAL A 27 -17.13 -2.35 -2.82
N ARG A 28 -17.19 -3.68 -2.90
CA ARG A 28 -16.12 -4.55 -2.42
C ARG A 28 -14.99 -4.60 -3.45
N HIS A 29 -13.76 -4.42 -2.97
CA HIS A 29 -12.57 -4.46 -3.79
C HIS A 29 -11.57 -5.46 -3.24
N ALA A 30 -10.85 -6.13 -4.15
CA ALA A 30 -9.59 -6.79 -3.86
C ALA A 30 -8.47 -5.75 -3.85
N LEU A 31 -7.72 -5.70 -2.75
CA LEU A 31 -6.47 -4.96 -2.67
C LEU A 31 -5.34 -5.86 -3.16
N ILE A 32 -4.52 -5.35 -4.07
CA ILE A 32 -3.40 -6.07 -4.68
C ILE A 32 -2.14 -5.28 -4.39
N VAL A 33 -1.15 -5.89 -3.74
CA VAL A 33 0.16 -5.27 -3.52
C VAL A 33 1.10 -5.58 -4.68
N ALA A 34 1.86 -4.59 -5.13
CA ALA A 34 2.83 -4.77 -6.21
C ALA A 34 3.98 -5.70 -5.77
N PRO A 35 4.59 -6.48 -6.69
CA PRO A 35 5.83 -7.22 -6.42
C PRO A 35 6.91 -6.30 -5.86
N LYS A 36 7.62 -6.74 -4.82
CA LYS A 36 8.58 -5.89 -4.07
C LYS A 36 9.66 -5.32 -4.99
N VAL A 37 10.21 -6.15 -5.88
CA VAL A 37 11.30 -5.76 -6.80
C VAL A 37 10.88 -4.68 -7.79
N GLU A 38 9.63 -4.70 -8.26
CA GLU A 38 9.17 -3.79 -9.33
C GLU A 38 8.41 -2.58 -8.79
N GLY A 39 7.70 -2.73 -7.66
CA GLY A 39 6.74 -1.75 -7.16
C GLY A 39 7.03 -1.19 -5.78
N GLN A 40 8.22 -1.45 -5.22
CA GLN A 40 8.71 -0.78 -4.01
C GLN A 40 9.91 0.13 -4.34
N ALA A 41 9.93 1.31 -3.74
CA ALA A 41 11.14 2.11 -3.61
C ALA A 41 11.39 2.42 -2.13
N ASP A 42 12.67 2.39 -1.74
CA ASP A 42 13.07 2.43 -0.33
C ASP A 42 13.31 3.86 0.18
N SER A 43 13.32 4.85 -0.70
CA SER A 43 13.61 6.24 -0.37
C SER A 43 12.87 7.18 -1.32
N LEU A 44 11.69 7.63 -0.88
CA LEU A 44 10.83 8.57 -1.57
C LEU A 44 10.39 9.64 -0.58
N LYS A 45 10.46 10.92 -0.98
CA LYS A 45 9.70 11.97 -0.31
C LYS A 45 8.21 11.77 -0.56
N TRP A 46 7.39 12.11 0.43
CA TRP A 46 5.95 12.23 0.22
C TRP A 46 5.67 13.45 -0.66
N GLY A 47 6.21 14.60 -0.28
CA GLY A 47 6.09 15.88 -0.99
C GLY A 47 6.67 17.03 -0.18
N GLU A 48 6.50 18.25 -0.66
CA GLU A 48 6.85 19.44 0.12
C GLU A 48 5.69 19.85 1.05
N ARG A 49 5.93 20.80 1.96
CA ARG A 49 4.88 21.33 2.84
C ARG A 49 3.80 22.06 2.04
N GLY A 50 2.55 21.83 2.39
CA GLY A 50 1.38 22.37 1.70
C GLY A 50 0.16 21.48 1.93
N GLU A 51 -1.04 22.07 1.94
CA GLU A 51 -2.29 21.32 1.99
C GLU A 51 -2.58 20.69 0.61
N THR A 52 -3.17 19.50 0.62
CA THR A 52 -3.59 18.77 -0.57
C THR A 52 -5.02 18.27 -0.40
N GLU A 53 -5.61 17.78 -1.49
CA GLU A 53 -6.93 17.11 -1.44
C GLU A 53 -6.81 15.62 -1.09
N ALA A 54 -5.61 15.11 -0.84
CA ALA A 54 -5.31 13.70 -0.62
C ALA A 54 -5.64 13.24 0.82
N ARG A 55 -6.87 13.44 1.28
CA ARG A 55 -7.28 13.19 2.68
C ARG A 55 -8.14 11.94 2.87
N SER A 56 -8.40 11.17 1.80
CA SER A 56 -9.17 9.94 1.91
C SER A 56 -8.42 8.92 2.76
N LEU A 57 -9.10 8.28 3.70
CA LEU A 57 -8.51 7.18 4.46
C LEU A 57 -8.54 5.86 3.69
N ILE A 58 -9.41 5.72 2.69
CA ILE A 58 -9.71 4.43 2.05
C ILE A 58 -9.48 4.40 0.53
N ASP A 59 -9.50 5.55 -0.13
CA ASP A 59 -9.31 5.66 -1.58
C ASP A 59 -7.91 6.17 -1.91
N GLY A 60 -6.94 5.26 -1.88
CA GLY A 60 -5.55 5.58 -2.20
C GLY A 60 -5.34 6.00 -3.65
N LEU A 61 -6.21 5.56 -4.57
CA LEU A 61 -6.13 5.93 -5.99
C LEU A 61 -6.50 7.41 -6.16
N ALA A 62 -7.63 7.84 -5.58
CA ALA A 62 -8.03 9.25 -5.61
C ALA A 62 -7.00 10.17 -4.96
N ASN A 63 -6.47 9.78 -3.79
CA ASN A 63 -5.39 10.51 -3.13
C ASN A 63 -4.16 10.61 -4.03
N THR A 64 -3.71 9.49 -4.58
CA THR A 64 -2.52 9.45 -5.44
C THR A 64 -2.70 10.32 -6.67
N HIS A 65 -3.89 10.40 -7.26
CA HIS A 65 -4.16 11.34 -8.35
C HIS A 65 -4.15 12.81 -7.90
N ALA A 66 -4.71 13.11 -6.72
CA ALA A 66 -4.73 14.47 -6.18
C ALA A 66 -3.33 15.02 -5.87
N LEU A 67 -2.38 14.15 -5.51
CA LEU A 67 -1.00 14.55 -5.22
C LEU A 67 -0.22 15.03 -6.46
N GLY A 68 -0.54 14.58 -7.68
CA GLY A 68 0.19 15.03 -8.87
C GLY A 68 1.68 14.68 -8.86
N ASP A 69 2.47 15.26 -9.76
CA ASP A 69 3.87 14.88 -10.03
C ASP A 69 4.88 15.44 -9.01
N ASP A 70 4.51 16.47 -8.26
CA ASP A 70 5.36 17.10 -7.24
C ASP A 70 5.47 16.27 -5.93
N HIS A 71 4.84 15.10 -5.91
CA HIS A 71 4.85 14.16 -4.78
C HIS A 71 5.52 12.85 -5.21
N PRO A 72 6.83 12.68 -4.96
CA PRO A 72 7.62 11.59 -5.53
C PRO A 72 7.09 10.19 -5.22
N ALA A 73 6.61 9.94 -4.00
CA ALA A 73 6.03 8.65 -3.62
C ALA A 73 4.76 8.31 -4.44
N ALA A 74 3.89 9.29 -4.66
CA ALA A 74 2.69 9.13 -5.46
C ALA A 74 3.03 8.98 -6.95
N LYS A 75 3.93 9.82 -7.47
CA LYS A 75 4.40 9.76 -8.86
C LYS A 75 5.04 8.41 -9.18
N PHE A 76 5.92 7.93 -8.31
CA PHE A 76 6.54 6.61 -8.45
C PHE A 76 5.48 5.53 -8.69
N CYS A 77 4.43 5.48 -7.86
CA CYS A 77 3.39 4.48 -8.00
C CYS A 77 2.60 4.61 -9.32
N ARG A 78 2.23 5.84 -9.74
CA ARG A 78 1.47 6.06 -10.99
C ARG A 78 2.25 5.72 -12.27
N ASP A 79 3.58 5.82 -12.21
CA ASP A 79 4.44 5.54 -13.36
C ASP A 79 4.68 4.03 -13.57
N LEU A 80 4.31 3.19 -12.60
CA LEU A 80 4.52 1.74 -12.68
C LEU A 80 3.67 1.11 -13.79
N ARG A 81 4.29 0.17 -14.49
CA ARG A 81 3.67 -0.67 -15.52
C ARG A 81 4.02 -2.13 -15.25
N ILE A 82 3.33 -2.73 -14.29
CA ILE A 82 3.65 -4.07 -13.78
C ILE A 82 2.54 -5.06 -14.15
N GLY A 83 2.92 -6.23 -14.66
CA GLY A 83 1.98 -7.31 -14.98
C GLY A 83 0.92 -6.94 -16.02
N GLY A 84 1.19 -5.94 -16.88
CA GLY A 84 0.24 -5.42 -17.87
C GLY A 84 -0.76 -4.39 -17.33
N PHE A 85 -0.55 -3.88 -16.11
CA PHE A 85 -1.44 -2.90 -15.47
C PHE A 85 -0.72 -1.58 -15.19
N ASP A 86 -1.48 -0.49 -15.23
CA ASP A 86 -1.04 0.90 -15.10
C ASP A 86 -1.83 1.72 -14.07
N ASP A 87 -2.67 1.06 -13.27
CA ASP A 87 -3.54 1.63 -12.23
C ASP A 87 -2.95 1.50 -10.82
N TRP A 88 -1.62 1.39 -10.74
CA TRP A 88 -0.86 1.34 -9.49
C TRP A 88 -0.88 2.70 -8.78
N HIS A 89 -1.06 2.68 -7.46
CA HIS A 89 -1.18 3.87 -6.63
C HIS A 89 -0.57 3.67 -5.24
N LEU A 90 -0.28 4.76 -4.56
CA LEU A 90 0.19 4.74 -3.19
C LEU A 90 -1.02 4.46 -2.27
N PRO A 91 -0.97 3.43 -1.40
CA PRO A 91 -2.11 3.02 -0.58
C PRO A 91 -2.56 4.13 0.36
N ALA A 92 -3.87 4.28 0.57
CA ALA A 92 -4.41 5.10 1.66
C ALA A 92 -4.23 4.40 3.02
N LEU A 93 -4.45 5.14 4.12
CA LEU A 93 -4.24 4.65 5.48
C LEU A 93 -4.97 3.33 5.79
N ASP A 94 -6.26 3.21 5.47
CA ASP A 94 -7.05 2.01 5.75
C ASP A 94 -6.69 0.85 4.81
N GLN A 95 -6.25 1.14 3.58
CA GLN A 95 -5.70 0.11 2.70
C GLN A 95 -4.39 -0.46 3.27
N MET A 96 -3.58 0.39 3.90
CA MET A 96 -2.36 -0.03 4.59
C MET A 96 -2.67 -0.88 5.84
N SER A 97 -3.77 -0.60 6.55
CA SER A 97 -4.28 -1.49 7.60
C SER A 97 -4.61 -2.90 7.09
N VAL A 98 -5.13 -3.02 5.86
CA VAL A 98 -5.36 -4.34 5.22
C VAL A 98 -4.05 -5.05 4.94
N LEU A 99 -3.04 -4.34 4.41
CA LEU A 99 -1.70 -4.89 4.21
C LEU A 99 -1.11 -5.37 5.54
N ARG A 100 -1.21 -4.57 6.61
CA ARG A 100 -0.73 -4.91 7.95
C ARG A 100 -1.46 -6.10 8.58
N ALA A 101 -2.76 -6.23 8.37
CA ALA A 101 -3.53 -7.34 8.95
C ALA A 101 -3.18 -8.68 8.29
N ASN A 102 -2.81 -8.67 7.01
CA ASN A 102 -2.74 -9.87 6.18
C ASN A 102 -1.32 -10.24 5.71
N LEU A 103 -0.39 -9.29 5.65
CA LEU A 103 0.93 -9.48 5.01
C LEU A 103 2.13 -9.04 5.89
N THR A 104 1.99 -9.00 7.22
CA THR A 104 3.13 -8.74 8.12
C THR A 104 3.99 -9.98 8.25
N PRO A 105 5.31 -9.87 8.05
CA PRO A 105 6.24 -10.98 8.18
C PRO A 105 6.65 -11.24 9.64
N GLU A 106 5.67 -11.39 10.53
CA GLU A 106 5.87 -11.80 11.92
C GLU A 106 5.39 -13.26 12.07
N ASP A 107 6.33 -14.19 12.22
CA ASP A 107 6.04 -15.64 12.25
C ASP A 107 5.25 -16.09 13.48
N ASP A 108 5.28 -15.31 14.56
CA ASP A 108 4.58 -15.57 15.83
C ASP A 108 3.28 -14.77 15.98
N HIS A 109 2.84 -14.06 14.93
CA HIS A 109 1.60 -13.30 14.97
C HIS A 109 0.37 -14.22 15.11
N VAL A 110 -0.51 -13.89 16.04
CA VAL A 110 -1.78 -14.62 16.27
C VAL A 110 -2.97 -13.68 16.01
N PRO A 111 -3.87 -13.99 15.07
CA PRO A 111 -3.84 -15.14 14.15
C PRO A 111 -2.73 -15.02 13.09
N VAL A 112 -2.37 -16.16 12.47
CA VAL A 112 -1.46 -16.20 11.32
C VAL A 112 -2.06 -15.36 10.19
N GLN A 113 -1.27 -14.44 9.66
CA GLN A 113 -1.74 -13.47 8.68
C GLN A 113 -1.75 -14.00 7.25
N THR A 114 -0.71 -14.76 6.89
CA THR A 114 -0.59 -15.39 5.58
C THR A 114 0.11 -16.75 5.65
N VAL A 115 -0.28 -17.65 4.75
CA VAL A 115 0.41 -18.93 4.52
C VAL A 115 1.44 -18.84 3.39
N ALA A 116 1.48 -17.71 2.67
CA ALA A 116 2.43 -17.51 1.57
C ALA A 116 3.83 -17.23 2.12
N GLU A 117 4.74 -18.21 1.98
CA GLU A 117 6.12 -18.13 2.48
C GLU A 117 6.88 -16.90 1.98
N VAL A 118 6.57 -16.40 0.77
CA VAL A 118 7.22 -15.21 0.21
C VAL A 118 6.94 -13.92 1.02
N PHE A 119 5.87 -13.88 1.82
CA PHE A 119 5.51 -12.75 2.68
C PHE A 119 5.85 -12.97 4.16
N LYS A 120 6.48 -14.09 4.54
CA LYS A 120 6.95 -14.36 5.90
C LYS A 120 8.35 -13.79 6.15
N GLY A 121 8.86 -13.90 7.38
CA GLY A 121 10.19 -13.42 7.75
C GLY A 121 11.28 -13.88 6.77
N GLY A 122 11.98 -12.93 6.14
CA GLY A 122 13.03 -13.21 5.15
C GLY A 122 12.54 -13.62 3.75
N GLY A 123 11.23 -13.66 3.52
CA GLY A 123 10.63 -13.92 2.21
C GLY A 123 10.89 -12.80 1.20
N SER A 124 10.88 -13.14 -0.10
CA SER A 124 11.20 -12.20 -1.19
C SER A 124 10.20 -11.04 -1.33
N GLU A 125 8.99 -11.19 -0.81
CA GLU A 125 7.90 -10.21 -0.85
C GLU A 125 7.61 -9.61 0.54
N ALA A 126 8.37 -9.99 1.57
CA ALA A 126 8.19 -9.53 2.94
C ALA A 126 8.32 -8.00 3.04
N PHE A 127 7.39 -7.38 3.77
CA PHE A 127 7.56 -5.99 4.22
C PHE A 127 8.68 -5.89 5.26
N ASP A 128 9.44 -4.81 5.21
CA ASP A 128 10.46 -4.56 6.23
C ASP A 128 9.77 -4.01 7.50
N ILE A 129 9.72 -4.80 8.57
CA ILE A 129 8.89 -4.50 9.77
C ILE A 129 9.41 -3.33 10.59
N ASP A 130 10.72 -3.08 10.53
CA ASP A 130 11.41 -2.01 11.26
C ASP A 130 11.48 -0.71 10.45
N GLU A 131 10.74 -0.64 9.34
CA GLU A 131 10.76 0.48 8.41
C GLU A 131 9.38 1.12 8.26
N LEU A 132 9.37 2.36 7.82
CA LEU A 132 8.16 3.17 7.65
C LEU A 132 7.77 3.25 6.17
N TYR A 133 6.48 3.06 5.92
CA TYR A 133 5.90 3.13 4.58
C TYR A 133 4.96 4.33 4.49
N TRP A 134 5.16 5.16 3.47
CA TRP A 134 4.23 6.23 3.13
C TRP A 134 2.86 5.66 2.77
N THR A 135 1.83 6.34 3.24
CA THR A 135 0.49 6.26 2.66
C THR A 135 0.26 7.47 1.76
N SER A 136 -0.78 7.44 0.93
CA SER A 136 -1.22 8.61 0.15
C SER A 136 -2.06 9.59 0.95
N THR A 137 -2.37 9.30 2.22
CA THR A 137 -3.25 10.10 3.06
C THR A 137 -2.47 11.22 3.76
N GLU A 138 -2.81 12.46 3.45
CA GLU A 138 -2.38 13.65 4.18
C GLU A 138 -3.02 13.72 5.58
N TRP A 139 -2.23 14.11 6.58
CA TRP A 139 -2.75 14.49 7.89
C TRP A 139 -2.88 16.01 8.05
N SER A 140 -1.89 16.77 7.59
CA SER A 140 -1.93 18.24 7.56
C SER A 140 -0.97 18.80 6.52
N SER A 141 -0.92 20.13 6.36
CA SER A 141 0.09 20.80 5.53
C SER A 141 1.54 20.39 5.78
N GLY A 142 1.91 19.97 7.00
CA GLY A 142 3.28 19.59 7.35
C GLY A 142 3.60 18.11 7.23
N VAL A 143 2.60 17.24 7.42
CA VAL A 143 2.84 15.81 7.68
C VAL A 143 1.83 14.92 6.95
N ALA A 144 2.27 13.70 6.61
CA ALA A 144 1.44 12.66 6.00
C ALA A 144 1.48 11.37 6.83
N TRP A 145 0.47 10.53 6.66
CA TRP A 145 0.36 9.28 7.39
C TRP A 145 1.35 8.23 6.87
N VAL A 146 1.88 7.45 7.80
CA VAL A 146 2.78 6.32 7.56
C VAL A 146 2.31 5.09 8.32
N GLN A 147 2.67 3.91 7.81
CA GLN A 147 2.54 2.65 8.51
C GLN A 147 3.91 2.13 8.94
N TYR A 148 4.00 1.79 10.22
CA TYR A 148 5.05 0.98 10.79
C TYR A 148 4.53 -0.44 10.99
N PHE A 149 5.20 -1.44 10.41
CA PHE A 149 4.68 -2.81 10.42
C PHE A 149 4.94 -3.52 11.75
N SER A 150 6.06 -3.29 12.42
CA SER A 150 6.26 -3.81 13.78
C SER A 150 5.20 -3.21 14.72
N TYR A 151 4.44 -4.07 15.40
CA TYR A 151 3.28 -3.72 16.25
C TYR A 151 2.11 -2.97 15.58
N GLY A 152 2.21 -2.60 14.29
CA GLY A 152 1.11 -2.03 13.51
C GLY A 152 0.81 -0.56 13.73
N ASN A 153 1.75 0.22 14.28
CA ASN A 153 1.53 1.64 14.57
C ASN A 153 1.31 2.48 13.30
N GLN A 154 0.32 3.37 13.36
CA GLN A 154 0.12 4.43 12.37
C GLN A 154 0.55 5.76 12.96
N LEU A 155 1.42 6.46 12.23
CA LEU A 155 2.05 7.71 12.67
C LEU A 155 1.89 8.78 11.58
N SER A 156 2.18 10.03 11.92
CA SER A 156 2.30 11.11 10.94
C SER A 156 3.72 11.68 10.98
N LEU A 157 4.38 11.78 9.82
CA LEU A 157 5.76 12.26 9.69
C LEU A 157 5.87 13.40 8.68
N ASP A 158 6.94 14.20 8.79
CA ASP A 158 7.20 15.34 7.90
C ASP A 158 7.26 14.88 6.44
N LYS A 159 6.52 15.57 5.57
CA LYS A 159 6.35 15.18 4.15
C LYS A 159 7.67 15.14 3.36
N ASP A 160 8.67 15.90 3.80
CA ASP A 160 9.98 16.02 3.17
C ASP A 160 10.96 14.91 3.58
N TRP A 161 10.58 14.03 4.52
CA TRP A 161 11.36 12.85 4.85
C TRP A 161 11.30 11.82 3.73
N SER A 162 12.39 11.07 3.57
CA SER A 162 12.46 10.00 2.57
C SER A 162 12.19 8.66 3.25
N LEU A 163 11.07 8.03 2.92
CA LEU A 163 10.62 6.75 3.45
C LEU A 163 10.28 5.79 2.31
N ARG A 164 9.83 4.58 2.64
CA ARG A 164 9.49 3.57 1.64
C ARG A 164 8.11 3.84 1.04
N GLY A 165 7.93 3.49 -0.22
CA GLY A 165 6.63 3.46 -0.88
C GLY A 165 6.48 2.14 -1.62
N ARG A 166 5.40 1.40 -1.34
CA ARG A 166 5.05 0.18 -2.07
C ARG A 166 3.67 0.33 -2.67
N ALA A 167 3.60 0.23 -3.99
CA ALA A 167 2.37 0.46 -4.71
C ALA A 167 1.34 -0.66 -4.47
N VAL A 168 0.08 -0.27 -4.52
CA VAL A 168 -1.07 -1.17 -4.55
C VAL A 168 -1.95 -0.85 -5.76
N ARG A 169 -2.85 -1.75 -6.09
CA ARG A 169 -3.97 -1.48 -6.99
C ARG A 169 -5.26 -2.04 -6.43
N LYS A 170 -6.40 -1.55 -6.92
CA LYS A 170 -7.74 -1.98 -6.48
C LYS A 170 -8.49 -2.61 -7.64
N CYS A 171 -9.16 -3.73 -7.37
CA CYS A 171 -9.97 -4.42 -8.37
C CYS A 171 -11.38 -4.68 -7.80
N PRO A 172 -12.46 -4.15 -8.40
CA PRO A 172 -13.82 -4.39 -7.92
C PRO A 172 -14.24 -5.86 -8.13
N ILE A 173 -14.96 -6.44 -7.16
CA ILE A 173 -15.35 -7.87 -7.14
C ILE A 173 -16.76 -8.17 -6.64
#